data_AF-A0A7W8YKB4-F1
#
_entry.id   AF-A0A7W8YKB4-F1
#
_cell.length_a   1.000
_cell.length_b   1.000
_cell.length_c   1.000
_cell.angle_alpha   90.00
_cell.angle_beta   90.00
_cell.angle_gamma   90.00
#
_symmetry.space_group_name_H-M   'P 1'
#
loop_
_entity.id
_entity.type
_entity.pdbx_description
1 polymer ?
#
loop_
_entity_poly.entity_id
_entity_poly.type
_entity_poly.pdbx_seq_one_letter_code
_entity_poly.pdbx_strand_id
1 'polypeptide(L)'
;MPHGKVRFAVAGTPEYFRRHAPPKHPRNLLGHDCVAYRFPTQDKPYAWEFEKDGQTLEIGVNARASVDDMDVLHDLVLHCGGLGYLYHQQIREQVADGRLTLVLEDWLPQKSGFFLYYPRIRNPSFGFRAFLDFLREKNSRPDSPSQPA
;
A
#
# COMPACT_ATOMS: atom_id res chain seq x y z
N MET A 1 -7.86 -3.99 -23.38
CA MET A 1 -7.07 -3.00 -22.62
C MET A 1 -6.67 -3.66 -21.31
N PRO A 2 -5.39 -3.73 -20.94
CA PRO A 2 -5.02 -4.36 -19.68
C PRO A 2 -5.52 -3.48 -18.53
N HIS A 3 -6.38 -4.01 -17.68
CA HIS A 3 -6.77 -3.39 -16.42
C HIS A 3 -5.50 -3.26 -15.57
N GLY A 4 -4.93 -2.06 -15.55
CA GLY A 4 -3.63 -1.78 -14.93
C GLY A 4 -3.66 -2.14 -13.46
N LYS A 5 -2.76 -3.02 -13.04
CA LYS A 5 -2.56 -3.36 -11.63
C LYS A 5 -2.16 -2.09 -10.88
N VAL A 6 -3.06 -1.55 -10.07
CA VAL A 6 -2.76 -0.42 -9.17
C VAL A 6 -1.88 -0.98 -8.06
N ARG A 7 -0.66 -0.43 -7.94
CA ARG A 7 0.34 -0.85 -6.95
C ARG A 7 0.63 0.31 -6.03
N PHE A 8 0.64 0.05 -4.73
CA PHE A 8 1.14 1.00 -3.74
C PHE A 8 2.64 0.81 -3.50
N ALA A 9 3.29 1.90 -3.11
CA ALA A 9 4.71 1.95 -2.78
C ALA A 9 4.92 2.99 -1.68
N VAL A 10 5.86 2.70 -0.77
CA VAL A 10 6.34 3.70 0.17
C VAL A 10 7.55 4.39 -0.43
N ALA A 11 7.49 5.71 -0.51
CA ALA A 11 8.58 6.52 -1.04
C ALA A 11 8.89 7.69 -0.11
N GLY A 12 10.16 8.10 -0.11
CA GLY A 12 10.61 9.33 0.51
C GLY A 12 11.68 9.99 -0.34
N THR A 13 11.99 11.25 -0.04
CA THR A 13 13.06 11.96 -0.75
C THR A 13 14.44 11.46 -0.29
N PRO A 14 15.44 11.42 -1.18
CA PRO A 14 16.80 11.05 -0.79
C PRO A 14 17.38 12.02 0.24
N GLU A 15 17.01 13.31 0.20
CA GLU A 15 17.43 14.28 1.22
C GLU A 15 16.93 13.90 2.61
N TYR A 16 15.68 13.42 2.73
CA TYR A 16 15.15 12.91 3.99
C TYR A 16 15.98 11.73 4.49
N PHE A 17 16.38 10.83 3.58
CA PHE A 17 17.19 9.67 3.93
C PHE A 17 18.65 9.99 4.30
N ARG A 18 19.16 11.19 3.99
CA ARG A 18 20.47 11.64 4.49
C ARG A 18 20.45 11.95 5.99
N ARG A 19 19.28 12.31 6.54
CA ARG A 19 19.09 12.63 7.96
C ARG A 19 18.51 11.45 8.74
N HIS A 20 17.70 10.61 8.08
CA HIS A 20 17.05 9.46 8.68
C HIS A 20 17.36 8.18 7.88
N ALA A 21 17.89 7.15 8.53
CA ALA A 21 18.17 5.90 7.83
C ALA A 21 16.89 5.30 7.21
N PRO A 22 16.94 4.74 5.99
CA PRO A 22 15.75 4.18 5.35
C PRO A 22 15.18 3.01 6.15
N PRO A 23 13.85 2.96 6.38
CA PRO A 23 13.24 1.91 7.18
C PRO A 23 13.32 0.57 6.46
N LYS A 24 13.82 -0.45 7.17
CA LYS A 24 13.88 -1.85 6.69
C LYS A 24 12.65 -2.67 7.11
N HIS A 25 11.87 -2.15 8.05
CA HIS A 25 10.70 -2.81 8.61
C HIS A 25 9.53 -1.82 8.71
N PRO A 26 8.28 -2.20 8.41
CA PRO A 26 7.11 -1.31 8.49
C PRO A 26 6.94 -0.65 9.86
N ARG A 27 7.24 -1.36 10.94
CA ARG A 27 7.26 -0.80 12.31
C ARG A 27 8.21 0.39 12.49
N ASN A 28 9.29 0.48 11.71
CA ASN A 28 10.21 1.60 11.82
C ASN A 28 9.57 2.91 11.35
N LEU A 29 8.51 2.85 10.54
CA LEU A 29 7.74 4.01 10.10
C LEU A 29 7.18 4.83 11.28
N LEU A 30 6.95 4.20 12.43
CA LEU A 30 6.49 4.89 13.64
C LEU A 30 7.51 5.92 14.18
N GLY A 31 8.78 5.79 13.82
CA GLY A 31 9.84 6.72 14.17
C GLY A 31 10.20 7.71 13.06
N HIS A 32 9.47 7.72 11.95
CA HIS A 32 9.71 8.60 10.81
C HIS A 32 8.59 9.61 10.61
N ASP A 33 8.93 10.72 9.99
CA ASP A 33 7.96 11.70 9.49
C ASP A 33 7.19 11.06 8.34
N CYS A 34 5.93 10.71 8.59
CA CYS A 34 5.05 10.15 7.58
C CYS A 34 3.97 11.17 7.18
N VAL A 35 3.62 11.19 5.90
CA VAL A 35 2.46 11.89 5.36
C VAL A 35 1.41 10.84 5.04
N ALA A 36 0.27 10.88 5.73
CA ALA A 36 -0.76 9.88 5.56
C ALA A 36 -1.95 10.43 4.77
N TYR A 37 -2.55 9.54 3.99
CA TYR A 37 -3.82 9.84 3.36
C TYR A 37 -4.93 9.71 4.39
N ARG A 38 -5.87 10.66 4.46
CA ARG A 38 -7.06 10.60 5.31
C ARG A 38 -8.28 10.62 4.42
N PHE A 39 -9.06 9.55 4.47
CA PHE A 39 -10.33 9.53 3.77
C PHE A 39 -11.27 10.59 4.38
N PRO A 40 -11.97 11.39 3.56
CA PRO A 40 -12.90 12.40 4.06
C PRO A 40 -14.04 11.80 4.90
N THR A 41 -14.33 10.51 4.72
CA THR A 41 -15.32 9.75 5.49
C THR A 41 -14.79 9.16 6.80
N GLN A 42 -13.50 9.30 7.12
CA GLN A 42 -12.87 8.74 8.32
C GLN A 42 -12.13 9.82 9.11
N ASP A 43 -12.31 9.84 10.43
CA ASP A 43 -11.57 10.74 11.34
C ASP A 43 -10.09 10.37 11.45
N LYS A 44 -9.72 9.14 11.07
CA LYS A 44 -8.35 8.63 11.21
C LYS A 44 -7.64 8.56 9.86
N PRO A 45 -6.33 8.86 9.83
CA PRO A 45 -5.51 8.59 8.66
C PRO A 45 -5.54 7.10 8.32
N TYR A 46 -5.42 6.80 7.03
CA TYR A 46 -5.39 5.46 6.49
C TYR A 46 -4.18 4.70 7.05
N ALA A 47 -4.44 3.50 7.59
CA ALA A 47 -3.40 2.60 8.04
C ALA A 47 -2.72 1.97 6.83
N TRP A 48 -1.38 1.99 6.83
CA TRP A 48 -0.61 1.47 5.71
C TRP A 48 -0.52 -0.05 5.83
N GLU A 49 -0.86 -0.74 4.74
CA GLU A 49 -0.88 -2.19 4.69
C GLU A 49 0.41 -2.71 4.05
N PHE A 50 1.02 -3.69 4.70
CA PHE A 50 2.24 -4.34 4.28
C PHE A 50 2.04 -5.84 4.30
N GLU A 51 2.60 -6.55 3.31
CA GLU A 51 2.58 -8.01 3.27
C GLU A 51 3.96 -8.54 2.95
N LYS A 52 4.43 -9.53 3.72
CA LYS A 52 5.67 -10.23 3.41
C LYS A 52 5.57 -11.68 3.82
N ASP A 53 5.91 -12.61 2.92
CA ASP A 53 5.95 -14.05 3.19
C ASP A 53 4.65 -14.60 3.81
N GLY A 54 3.48 -14.09 3.39
CA GLY A 54 2.17 -14.47 3.92
C GLY A 54 1.79 -13.81 5.26
N GLN A 55 2.61 -12.90 5.77
CA GLN A 55 2.31 -12.08 6.94
C GLN A 55 1.83 -10.69 6.52
N THR A 56 0.60 -10.35 6.88
CA THR A 56 0.04 -9.00 6.66
C THR A 56 0.19 -8.15 7.94
N LEU A 57 0.69 -6.94 7.80
CA LEU A 57 0.84 -5.95 8.86
C LEU A 57 0.14 -4.66 8.47
N GLU A 58 -0.76 -4.19 9.34
CA GLU A 58 -1.33 -2.84 9.28
C GLU A 58 -0.54 -1.93 10.23
N ILE A 59 0.04 -0.85 9.70
CA ILE A 59 0.76 0.15 10.49
C ILE A 59 0.02 1.48 10.40
N GLY A 60 -0.58 1.88 11.53
CA GLY A 60 -1.02 3.25 11.72
C GLY A 60 0.18 4.15 11.96
N VAL A 61 0.67 4.82 10.92
CA VAL A 61 1.78 5.76 11.04
C VAL A 61 1.34 7.02 11.79
N ASN A 62 2.26 7.62 12.55
CA ASN A 62 2.02 8.92 13.15
C ASN A 62 2.21 10.00 12.09
N ALA A 63 1.13 10.33 11.41
CA ALA A 63 1.15 11.24 10.28
C ALA A 63 1.40 12.67 10.77
N ARG A 64 2.54 13.26 10.40
CA ARG A 64 2.83 14.68 10.68
C ARG A 64 1.87 15.58 9.90
N ALA A 65 1.47 15.14 8.72
CA ALA A 65 0.46 15.77 7.90
C ALA A 65 -0.49 14.69 7.37
N SER A 66 -1.78 15.00 7.38
CA SER A 66 -2.80 14.15 6.77
C SER A 66 -3.56 14.92 5.71
N VAL A 67 -3.66 14.34 4.52
CA VAL A 67 -4.30 14.96 3.35
C VAL A 67 -5.34 14.00 2.76
N ASP A 68 -6.38 14.56 2.18
CA ASP A 68 -7.48 13.82 1.55
C ASP A 68 -7.32 13.68 0.03
N ASP A 69 -6.21 14.16 -0.52
CA ASP A 69 -5.86 14.08 -1.93
C ASP A 69 -4.49 13.40 -2.13
N MET A 70 -4.41 12.46 -3.06
CA MET A 70 -3.19 11.69 -3.34
C MET A 70 -2.14 12.50 -4.11
N ASP A 71 -2.55 13.44 -4.95
CA ASP A 71 -1.64 14.35 -5.66
C ASP A 71 -1.00 15.33 -4.68
N VAL A 72 -1.78 15.82 -3.72
CA VAL A 72 -1.25 16.65 -2.63
C VAL A 72 -0.32 15.82 -1.73
N LEU A 73 -0.64 14.55 -1.47
CA LEU A 73 0.26 13.65 -0.72
C LEU A 73 1.59 13.48 -1.45
N HIS A 74 1.54 13.26 -2.75
CA HIS A 74 2.73 13.14 -3.60
C HIS A 74 3.60 14.40 -3.53
N ASP A 75 3.00 15.58 -3.70
CA ASP A 75 3.74 16.84 -3.69
C ASP A 75 4.32 17.15 -2.32
N LEU A 76 3.62 16.81 -1.23
CA LEU A 76 4.15 16.92 0.13
C LEU A 76 5.37 16.03 0.34
N VAL A 77 5.32 14.77 -0.09
CA VAL A 77 6.46 13.86 0.01
C VAL A 77 7.64 14.40 -0.79
N LEU A 78 7.39 14.93 -1.99
CA LEU A 78 8.42 15.44 -2.88
C LEU A 78 9.08 16.74 -2.38
N HIS A 79 8.31 17.67 -1.81
CA HIS A 79 8.80 19.02 -1.47
C HIS A 79 9.01 19.24 0.04
N CYS A 80 8.16 18.67 0.89
CA CYS A 80 8.23 18.86 2.34
C CYS A 80 9.05 17.77 3.04
N GLY A 81 9.34 16.67 2.32
CA GLY A 81 10.07 15.53 2.84
C GLY A 81 9.23 14.66 3.78
N GLY A 82 9.77 13.49 4.10
CA GLY A 82 9.09 12.43 4.83
C GLY A 82 8.76 11.24 3.94
N LEU A 83 7.98 10.31 4.50
CA LEU A 83 7.55 9.08 3.85
C LEU A 83 6.06 9.16 3.50
N GLY A 84 5.68 8.73 2.31
CA GLY A 84 4.29 8.61 1.93
C GLY A 84 3.96 7.27 1.31
N TYR A 85 2.71 6.86 1.49
CA TYR A 85 2.13 5.67 0.87
C TYR A 85 1.42 6.10 -0.43
N LEU A 86 2.11 5.90 -1.55
CA LEU A 86 1.76 6.46 -2.85
C LEU A 86 1.51 5.37 -3.89
N TYR A 87 0.83 5.73 -4.98
CA TYR A 87 0.74 4.83 -6.13
C TYR A 87 2.08 4.75 -6.83
N HIS A 88 2.62 3.55 -7.00
CA HIS A 88 3.88 3.37 -7.71
C HIS A 88 3.84 3.94 -9.14
N GLN A 89 2.69 3.84 -9.82
CA GLN A 89 2.50 4.40 -11.16
C GLN A 89 2.74 5.91 -11.18
N GLN A 90 2.29 6.62 -10.13
CA GLN A 90 2.37 8.06 -10.01
C GLN A 90 3.79 8.56 -9.71
N ILE A 91 4.55 7.79 -8.94
CA ILE A 91 5.93 8.16 -8.54
C ILE A 91 7.01 7.58 -9.45
N ARG A 92 6.64 6.84 -10.50
CA ARG A 92 7.59 6.07 -11.32
C ARG A 92 8.64 6.97 -11.97
N GLU A 93 8.22 8.14 -12.45
CA GLU A 93 9.11 9.11 -13.11
C GLU A 93 10.07 9.75 -12.10
N GLN A 94 9.56 10.14 -10.94
CA GLN A 94 10.33 10.77 -9.86
C GLN A 94 11.33 9.78 -9.25
N VAL A 95 10.99 8.50 -9.19
CA VAL A 95 11.92 7.43 -8.79
C VAL A 95 12.99 7.22 -9.86
N ALA A 96 12.61 7.21 -11.14
CA ALA A 96 13.58 7.09 -12.25
C ALA A 96 14.54 8.29 -12.32
N ASP A 97 14.04 9.50 -12.02
CA ASP A 97 14.83 10.73 -11.92
C ASP A 97 15.71 10.79 -10.66
N GLY A 98 15.56 9.84 -9.72
CA GLY A 98 16.27 9.83 -8.45
C GLY A 98 15.78 10.89 -7.44
N ARG A 99 14.64 11.53 -7.70
CA ARG A 99 14.01 12.50 -6.78
C ARG A 99 13.28 11.82 -5.62
N LEU A 100 12.82 10.59 -5.83
CA LEU A 100 12.22 9.74 -4.79
C LEU A 100 12.97 8.42 -4.69
N THR A 101 13.09 7.89 -3.48
CA THR A 101 13.65 6.58 -3.19
C THR A 101 12.57 5.69 -2.58
N LEU A 102 12.38 4.53 -3.20
CA LEU A 102 11.47 3.51 -2.71
C LEU A 102 12.06 2.82 -1.48
N VAL A 103 11.20 2.53 -0.51
CA VAL A 103 11.57 1.78 0.69
C VAL A 103 10.51 0.72 0.97
N LEU A 104 10.88 -0.30 1.75
CA LEU A 104 9.97 -1.40 2.11
C LEU A 104 9.41 -2.16 0.91
N GLU A 105 10.10 -2.17 -0.23
CA GLU A 105 9.67 -2.93 -1.42
C GLU A 105 9.53 -4.44 -1.14
N ASP A 106 10.35 -4.97 -0.22
CA ASP A 106 10.24 -6.35 0.28
C ASP A 106 8.90 -6.64 1.00
N TRP A 107 8.27 -5.60 1.54
CA TRP A 107 6.99 -5.68 2.26
C TRP A 107 5.79 -5.29 1.38
N LEU A 108 6.05 -4.95 0.11
CA LEU A 108 5.05 -4.58 -0.88
C LEU A 108 5.30 -5.42 -2.14
N PRO A 109 5.13 -6.76 -2.06
CA PRO A 109 5.58 -7.68 -3.07
C PRO A 109 4.96 -7.36 -4.44
N GLN A 110 5.84 -7.30 -5.45
CA GLN A 110 5.49 -7.03 -6.85
C GLN A 110 4.54 -8.11 -7.45
N LYS A 111 4.50 -9.30 -6.84
CA LYS A 111 3.65 -10.44 -7.20
C LYS A 111 2.29 -10.37 -6.50
N SER A 112 1.49 -9.34 -6.75
CA SER A 112 0.06 -9.40 -6.41
C SER A 112 -0.65 -10.27 -7.43
N GLY A 113 -0.88 -11.54 -7.06
CA GLY A 113 -2.06 -12.28 -7.48
C GLY A 113 -3.26 -11.63 -6.79
N PHE A 114 -4.26 -11.23 -7.57
CA PHE A 114 -5.56 -10.69 -7.19
C PHE A 114 -5.87 -10.60 -5.68
N PHE A 115 -5.49 -9.51 -5.03
CA PHE A 115 -6.06 -9.14 -3.73
C PHE A 115 -7.20 -8.17 -3.97
N LEU A 116 -8.42 -8.74 -4.06
CA LEU A 116 -9.65 -7.98 -4.01
C LEU A 116 -9.75 -7.39 -2.60
N TYR A 117 -9.45 -6.10 -2.48
CA TYR A 117 -9.55 -5.30 -1.26
C TYR A 117 -10.98 -5.41 -0.71
N TYR A 118 -11.16 -6.13 0.40
CA TYR A 118 -12.42 -6.15 1.11
C TYR A 118 -12.24 -5.39 2.41
N PRO A 119 -12.97 -4.28 2.64
CA PRO A 119 -13.06 -3.75 3.99
C PRO A 119 -13.58 -4.88 4.86
N ARG A 120 -12.93 -5.11 6.01
CA ARG A 120 -13.38 -6.04 7.04
C ARG A 120 -14.69 -5.51 7.62
N ILE A 121 -15.78 -5.63 6.87
CA ILE A 121 -17.13 -5.38 7.35
C ILE A 121 -17.34 -6.45 8.41
N ARG A 122 -17.45 -6.01 9.67
CA ARG A 122 -17.58 -6.88 10.85
C ARG A 122 -18.83 -7.78 10.79
N ASN A 123 -19.70 -7.58 9.80
CA ASN A 123 -20.88 -8.38 9.48
C ASN A 123 -21.17 -8.38 7.95
N PRO A 124 -20.53 -9.23 7.13
CA PRO A 124 -20.86 -9.31 5.71
C PRO A 124 -22.28 -9.86 5.53
N SER A 125 -23.16 -9.06 4.93
CA SER A 125 -24.51 -9.51 4.58
C SER A 125 -24.43 -10.61 3.52
N PHE A 126 -25.35 -11.59 3.61
CA PHE A 126 -25.31 -12.86 2.86
C PHE A 126 -25.13 -12.69 1.34
N GLY A 127 -25.66 -11.61 0.76
CA GLY A 127 -25.54 -11.32 -0.68
C GLY A 127 -24.12 -10.98 -1.13
N PHE A 128 -23.28 -10.45 -0.25
CA PHE A 128 -21.91 -10.05 -0.59
C PHE A 128 -20.96 -11.27 -0.66
N ARG A 129 -21.32 -12.36 0.00
CA ARG A 129 -20.58 -13.64 -0.02
C ARG A 129 -20.77 -14.37 -1.35
N ALA A 130 -21.99 -14.36 -1.89
CA ALA A 130 -22.28 -14.96 -3.20
C ALA A 130 -21.55 -14.24 -4.36
N PHE A 131 -21.38 -12.93 -4.26
CA PHE A 131 -20.60 -12.16 -5.25
C PHE A 131 -19.10 -12.46 -5.17
N LEU A 132 -18.57 -12.68 -3.97
CA LEU A 132 -17.17 -13.09 -3.78
C LEU A 132 -16.89 -14.50 -4.31
N ASP A 133 -17.79 -15.45 -4.08
CA ASP A 133 -17.63 -16.81 -4.62
C ASP A 133 -17.67 -16.79 -6.16
N PHE A 134 -18.55 -15.98 -6.76
CA PHE A 134 -18.62 -15.83 -8.22
C PHE A 134 -17.34 -15.22 -8.83
N LEU A 135 -16.67 -14.29 -8.12
CA LEU A 135 -15.40 -13.71 -8.56
C LEU A 135 -14.21 -14.67 -8.36
N ARG A 136 -14.25 -15.55 -7.35
CA ARG A 136 -13.23 -16.61 -7.17
C ARG A 136 -13.31 -17.68 -8.25
N GLU A 137 -14.52 -18.06 -8.64
CA GLU A 137 -14.74 -19.10 -9.63
C GLU A 137 -14.20 -18.70 -11.02
N LYS A 138 -14.33 -17.42 -11.40
CA LYS A 138 -13.80 -16.93 -12.69
C LYS A 138 -12.28 -16.75 -12.76
N ASN A 139 -11.57 -16.78 -11.63
CA ASN A 139 -10.11 -16.66 -11.59
C ASN A 139 -9.40 -18.02 -11.52
N SER A 140 -10.17 -19.11 -11.48
CA SER A 140 -9.64 -20.47 -11.48
C SER A 140 -9.57 -20.99 -12.93
N ARG A 141 -8.46 -20.70 -13.62
CA ARG A 141 -7.96 -21.65 -14.63
C ARG A 141 -7.23 -22.76 -13.87
N PRO A 142 -7.53 -24.04 -14.16
CA PRO A 142 -7.17 -25.15 -13.27
C PRO A 142 -5.71 -25.54 -13.47
N ASP A 143 -4.94 -25.55 -12.37
CA ASP A 143 -3.86 -26.50 -12.22
C ASP A 143 -4.23 -27.39 -11.02
N SER A 144 -4.83 -28.53 -11.36
CA SER A 144 -5.16 -29.65 -10.45
C SER A 144 -3.99 -30.65 -10.47
N PRO A 145 -3.96 -31.68 -9.60
CA PRO A 145 -4.53 -31.84 -8.27
C PRO A 145 -3.50 -32.44 -7.27
N SER A 146 -3.91 -32.65 -6.01
CA SER A 146 -3.65 -33.85 -5.17
C SER A 146 -3.37 -33.53 -3.70
N GLN A 147 -4.45 -33.42 -2.93
CA GLN A 147 -4.58 -34.12 -1.63
C GLN A 147 -4.57 -35.66 -1.89
N PRO A 148 -4.50 -36.59 -0.91
CA PRO A 148 -4.68 -36.43 0.55
C PRO A 148 -3.80 -37.33 1.47
N ALA A 149 -3.87 -37.08 2.78
CA ALA A 149 -4.29 -38.04 3.84
C ALA A 149 -4.20 -37.36 5.22
#